data_AF-A0A1I6N3B9-F1
#
_entry.id   AF-A0A1I6N3B9-F1
#
_cell.length_a   1.000
_cell.length_b   1.000
_cell.length_c   1.000
_cell.angle_alpha   90.00
_cell.angle_beta   90.00
_cell.angle_gamma   90.00
#
_symmetry.space_group_name_H-M   'P 1'
#
loop_
_entity.id
_entity.type
_entity.pdbx_description
1 polymer ?
#
loop_
_entity_poly.entity_id
_entity_poly.type
_entity_poly.pdbx_seq_one_letter_code
_entity_poly.pdbx_strand_id
1 'polypeptide(L)'
;MPKDTTDFADVTTDPATVSTGKTAVLYRMALPDHLCPSGQKARWLLEHQGYRVDDRVFRTRAEVDAFKAEYDVKTTPQAWIDGKRIGGYTDLREQLTGWDPQATTYRPVLYLFAVAALTAIALSVGFLGAITWQTLGWFISVSMILLGMQKLRDVESFTTMFLNYDLLARKWVPYAYVYPFVETGAGILMTGMILTWLAAPAALFIAGIGTISVFKAVYIDKRELKCACVGGNSNVPLGFVSLTENLMMVGMAVAMLWLMV
;
A
#
# COMPACT_ATOMS: atom_id res chain seq x y z
N MET A 1 -27.48 -12.94 9.70
CA MET A 1 -26.59 -12.94 10.89
C MET A 1 -26.20 -14.38 11.21
N PRO A 2 -24.96 -14.64 11.67
CA PRO A 2 -24.56 -15.96 12.15
C PRO A 2 -25.49 -16.39 13.30
N LYS A 3 -25.85 -17.67 13.38
CA LYS A 3 -26.79 -18.18 14.39
C LYS A 3 -26.19 -18.26 15.81
N ASP A 4 -24.86 -18.19 15.92
CA ASP A 4 -24.11 -18.46 17.16
C ASP A 4 -23.51 -17.18 17.77
N THR A 5 -24.25 -16.06 17.77
CA THR A 5 -23.81 -14.81 18.40
C THR A 5 -24.60 -14.50 19.66
N THR A 6 -23.93 -14.05 20.71
CA THR A 6 -24.54 -13.59 21.96
C THR A 6 -24.73 -12.08 21.91
N ASP A 7 -25.93 -11.58 22.23
CA ASP A 7 -26.15 -10.13 22.34
C ASP A 7 -25.40 -9.59 23.56
N PHE A 8 -24.72 -8.44 23.42
CA PHE A 8 -23.99 -7.81 24.51
C PHE A 8 -24.88 -7.59 25.75
N ALA A 9 -26.15 -7.24 25.53
CA ALA A 9 -27.11 -7.03 26.60
C ALA A 9 -27.37 -8.29 27.45
N ASP A 10 -27.18 -9.48 26.89
CA ASP A 10 -27.41 -10.77 27.55
C ASP A 10 -26.14 -11.35 28.20
N VAL A 11 -24.99 -10.66 28.06
CA VAL A 11 -23.71 -11.11 28.58
C VAL A 11 -23.62 -10.87 30.08
N THR A 12 -23.53 -11.95 30.86
CA THR A 12 -23.37 -11.91 32.33
C THR A 12 -22.03 -12.46 32.82
N THR A 13 -21.20 -12.96 31.90
CA THR A 13 -19.95 -13.66 32.22
C THR A 13 -18.73 -12.79 31.95
N ASP A 14 -17.74 -12.85 32.85
CA ASP A 14 -16.47 -12.13 32.68
C ASP A 14 -15.69 -12.71 31.49
N PRO A 15 -15.36 -11.91 30.47
CA PRO A 15 -14.62 -12.39 29.30
C PRO A 15 -13.25 -12.99 29.63
N ALA A 16 -12.59 -12.56 30.71
CA ALA A 16 -11.32 -13.14 31.14
C ALA A 16 -11.49 -14.59 31.65
N THR A 17 -12.62 -14.90 32.28
CA THR A 17 -12.89 -16.25 32.79
C THR A 17 -13.29 -17.23 31.67
N VAL A 18 -14.01 -16.73 30.66
CA VAL A 18 -14.50 -17.54 29.52
C VAL A 18 -13.39 -17.80 28.50
N SER A 19 -12.47 -16.85 28.31
CA SER A 19 -11.38 -16.94 27.34
C SER A 19 -10.24 -17.87 27.79
N THR A 20 -10.55 -19.07 28.28
CA THR A 20 -9.55 -20.04 28.75
C THR A 20 -9.34 -21.17 27.74
N GLY A 21 -8.09 -21.62 27.58
CA GLY A 21 -7.74 -22.74 26.71
C GLY A 21 -7.94 -22.40 25.24
N LYS A 22 -8.79 -23.17 24.54
CA LYS A 22 -9.09 -22.93 23.11
C LYS A 22 -10.30 -22.02 22.87
N THR A 23 -10.77 -21.29 23.88
CA THR A 23 -11.89 -20.36 23.72
C THR A 23 -11.37 -18.93 23.71
N ALA A 24 -11.77 -18.15 22.71
CA ALA A 24 -11.51 -16.72 22.62
C ALA A 24 -12.81 -15.95 22.69
N VAL A 25 -12.85 -14.86 23.46
CA VAL A 25 -14.03 -13.98 23.54
C VAL A 25 -13.79 -12.79 22.63
N LEU A 26 -14.76 -12.49 21.77
CA LEU A 26 -14.69 -11.38 20.83
C LEU A 26 -15.92 -10.48 21.00
N TYR A 27 -15.67 -9.21 21.32
CA TYR A 27 -16.69 -8.17 21.27
C TYR A 27 -16.60 -7.42 19.96
N ARG A 28 -17.67 -7.37 19.17
CA ARG A 28 -17.69 -6.65 17.89
C ARG A 28 -19.03 -6.00 17.59
N MET A 29 -19.02 -5.00 16.73
CA MET A 29 -20.24 -4.34 16.26
C MET A 29 -20.97 -5.20 15.22
N ALA A 30 -22.29 -5.33 15.37
CA ALA A 30 -23.21 -5.91 14.40
C ALA A 30 -24.53 -5.12 14.39
N LEU A 31 -24.43 -3.83 14.05
CA LEU A 31 -25.59 -2.94 13.98
C LEU A 31 -26.40 -3.23 12.70
N PRO A 32 -27.72 -2.94 12.69
CA PRO A 32 -28.59 -3.20 11.54
C PRO A 32 -28.07 -2.63 10.21
N ASP A 33 -27.58 -1.38 10.24
CA ASP A 33 -27.13 -0.64 9.05
C ASP A 33 -25.60 -0.42 9.01
N HIS A 34 -24.84 -1.09 9.88
CA HIS A 34 -23.39 -0.92 9.93
C HIS A 34 -22.64 -2.23 10.19
N LEU A 35 -22.01 -2.71 9.11
CA LEU A 35 -21.16 -3.88 9.12
C LEU A 35 -19.72 -3.51 9.49
N CYS A 36 -19.23 -4.03 10.62
CA CYS A 36 -17.86 -3.79 11.08
C CYS A 36 -16.86 -4.73 10.39
N PRO A 37 -15.96 -4.25 9.50
CA PRO A 37 -15.04 -5.11 8.78
C PRO A 37 -13.94 -5.69 9.67
N SER A 38 -13.43 -4.90 10.63
CA SER A 38 -12.41 -5.34 11.58
C SER A 38 -12.93 -6.43 12.51
N GLY A 39 -14.19 -6.34 12.96
CA GLY A 39 -14.84 -7.37 13.77
C GLY A 39 -14.95 -8.72 13.06
N GLN A 40 -15.32 -8.71 11.78
CA GLN A 40 -15.39 -9.96 11.00
C GLN A 40 -14.02 -10.56 10.72
N LYS A 41 -13.02 -9.74 10.40
CA LYS A 41 -11.65 -10.23 10.21
C LYS A 41 -11.08 -10.80 11.50
N ALA A 42 -11.36 -10.18 12.65
CA ALA A 42 -10.95 -10.68 13.97
C ALA A 42 -11.57 -12.05 14.26
N ARG A 43 -12.88 -12.19 14.02
CA ARG A 43 -13.57 -13.48 14.17
C ARG A 43 -12.97 -14.55 13.28
N TRP A 44 -12.84 -14.27 11.99
CA TRP A 44 -12.27 -15.22 11.02
C TRP A 44 -10.85 -15.64 11.41
N LEU A 45 -10.02 -14.69 11.86
CA LEU A 45 -8.65 -14.96 12.29
C LEU A 45 -8.62 -15.90 13.50
N LEU A 46 -9.46 -15.66 14.51
CA LEU A 46 -9.56 -16.54 15.68
C LEU A 46 -9.99 -17.95 15.30
N GLU A 47 -11.03 -18.09 14.47
CA GLU A 47 -11.52 -19.38 13.98
C GLU A 47 -10.43 -20.11 13.17
N HIS A 48 -9.69 -19.39 12.31
CA HIS A 48 -8.62 -19.96 11.49
C HIS A 48 -7.40 -20.42 12.31
N GLN A 49 -7.16 -19.78 13.46
CA GLN A 49 -6.12 -20.18 14.42
C GLN A 49 -6.57 -21.32 15.36
N GLY A 50 -7.79 -21.84 15.16
CA GLY A 50 -8.32 -22.99 15.88
C GLY A 50 -8.98 -22.66 17.23
N TYR A 51 -9.32 -21.39 17.48
CA TYR A 51 -10.09 -20.99 18.65
C TYR A 51 -11.59 -21.18 18.42
N ARG A 52 -12.31 -21.62 19.45
CA ARG A 52 -13.76 -21.48 19.57
C ARG A 52 -14.06 -20.04 19.96
N VAL A 53 -14.81 -19.32 19.12
CA VAL A 53 -15.12 -17.91 19.37
C VAL A 53 -16.45 -17.77 20.12
N ASP A 54 -16.40 -17.16 21.30
CA ASP A 54 -17.57 -16.57 21.95
C ASP A 54 -17.81 -15.17 21.36
N ASP A 55 -18.68 -15.10 20.36
CA ASP A 55 -18.96 -13.91 19.54
C ASP A 55 -20.04 -13.04 20.18
N ARG A 56 -19.62 -12.04 20.96
CA ARG A 56 -20.46 -11.08 21.67
C ARG A 56 -20.66 -9.82 20.83
N VAL A 57 -21.90 -9.52 20.47
CA VAL A 57 -22.19 -8.46 19.49
C VAL A 57 -22.90 -7.27 20.09
N PHE A 58 -22.47 -6.07 19.71
CA PHE A 58 -23.20 -4.83 19.99
C PHE A 58 -24.23 -4.60 18.89
N ARG A 59 -25.49 -4.39 19.27
CA ARG A 59 -26.61 -4.08 18.37
C ARG A 59 -26.91 -2.59 18.32
N THR A 60 -26.49 -1.82 19.33
CA THR A 60 -26.69 -0.37 19.38
C THR A 60 -25.38 0.40 19.58
N ARG A 61 -25.35 1.69 19.18
CA ARG A 61 -24.18 2.56 19.43
C ARG A 61 -23.98 2.85 20.91
N ALA A 62 -25.08 2.96 21.66
CA ALA A 62 -25.03 3.18 23.11
C ALA A 62 -24.29 2.05 23.83
N GLU A 63 -24.50 0.79 23.44
CA GLU A 63 -23.74 -0.35 23.98
C GLU A 63 -22.25 -0.26 23.64
N VAL A 64 -21.90 0.14 22.41
CA VAL A 64 -20.51 0.33 22.01
C VAL A 64 -19.83 1.39 22.87
N ASP A 65 -20.49 2.52 23.08
CA ASP A 65 -19.94 3.64 23.84
C ASP A 65 -19.86 3.32 25.33
N ALA A 66 -20.86 2.61 25.88
CA ALA A 66 -20.82 2.11 27.25
C ALA A 66 -19.65 1.14 27.46
N PHE A 67 -19.46 0.18 26.55
CA PHE A 67 -18.35 -0.76 26.62
C PHE A 67 -16.99 -0.06 26.49
N LYS A 68 -16.87 0.92 25.59
CA LYS A 68 -15.64 1.73 25.46
C LYS A 68 -15.30 2.46 26.74
N ALA A 69 -16.30 3.03 27.41
CA ALA A 69 -16.14 3.72 28.69
C ALA A 69 -15.78 2.74 29.82
N GLU A 70 -16.44 1.59 29.90
CA GLU A 70 -16.22 0.57 30.93
C GLU A 70 -14.80 -0.01 30.86
N TYR A 71 -14.35 -0.36 29.65
CA TYR A 71 -13.04 -0.99 29.44
C TYR A 71 -11.92 0.01 29.12
N ASP A 72 -12.20 1.31 29.11
CA ASP A 72 -11.28 2.39 28.70
C ASP A 72 -10.58 2.10 27.36
N VAL A 73 -11.38 1.78 26.32
CA VAL A 73 -10.88 1.48 24.97
C VAL A 73 -11.42 2.46 23.94
N LYS A 74 -10.56 2.86 22.99
CA LYS A 74 -10.93 3.81 21.94
C LYS A 74 -11.71 3.17 20.80
N THR A 75 -11.49 1.88 20.54
CA THR A 75 -11.99 1.19 19.34
C THR A 75 -12.53 -0.19 19.66
N THR A 76 -13.42 -0.66 18.79
CA THR A 76 -13.89 -2.05 18.72
C THR A 76 -13.54 -2.62 17.32
N PRO A 77 -13.36 -3.94 17.16
CA PRO A 77 -13.59 -5.01 18.12
C PRO A 77 -12.57 -5.05 19.27
N GLN A 78 -12.85 -5.85 20.30
CA GLN A 78 -11.92 -6.19 21.37
C GLN A 78 -11.92 -7.70 21.61
N ALA A 79 -10.74 -8.31 21.72
CA ALA A 79 -10.56 -9.75 21.88
C ALA A 79 -9.85 -10.13 23.19
N TRP A 80 -10.23 -11.26 23.76
CA TRP A 80 -9.59 -11.90 24.92
C TRP A 80 -9.15 -13.31 24.59
N ILE A 81 -7.94 -13.66 25.00
CA ILE A 81 -7.33 -15.00 24.86
C ILE A 81 -6.56 -15.30 26.15
N ASP A 82 -6.70 -16.51 26.67
CA ASP A 82 -6.09 -17.00 27.93
C ASP A 82 -6.28 -16.02 29.11
N GLY A 83 -7.49 -15.50 29.24
CA GLY A 83 -7.87 -14.55 30.29
C GLY A 83 -7.25 -13.16 30.17
N LYS A 84 -6.51 -12.89 29.10
CA LYS A 84 -5.88 -11.59 28.84
C LYS A 84 -6.58 -10.85 27.71
N ARG A 85 -6.80 -9.56 27.91
CA ARG A 85 -7.27 -8.67 26.84
C ARG A 85 -6.13 -8.44 25.85
N ILE A 86 -6.33 -8.85 24.61
CA ILE A 86 -5.35 -8.69 23.53
C ILE A 86 -5.48 -7.32 22.89
N GLY A 87 -6.70 -6.84 22.68
CA GLY A 87 -6.96 -5.56 22.04
C GLY A 87 -7.83 -5.68 20.79
N GLY A 88 -7.59 -4.78 19.84
CA GLY A 88 -8.30 -4.71 18.57
C GLY A 88 -7.82 -5.73 17.55
N TYR A 89 -8.32 -5.61 16.31
CA TYR A 89 -7.94 -6.51 15.23
C TYR A 89 -6.43 -6.48 14.91
N THR A 90 -5.79 -5.30 14.99
CA THR A 90 -4.36 -5.13 14.74
C THR A 90 -3.53 -5.91 15.76
N ASP A 91 -3.82 -5.72 17.06
CA ASP A 91 -3.13 -6.37 18.17
C ASP A 91 -3.30 -7.90 18.09
N LEU A 92 -4.53 -8.34 17.78
CA LEU A 92 -4.86 -9.74 17.57
C LEU A 92 -4.07 -10.37 16.40
N ARG A 93 -3.94 -9.62 15.30
CA ARG A 93 -3.18 -10.07 14.13
C ARG A 93 -1.68 -10.16 14.43
N GLU A 94 -1.14 -9.18 15.12
CA GLU A 94 0.26 -9.17 15.55
C GLU A 94 0.57 -10.40 16.41
N GLN A 95 -0.24 -10.64 17.46
CA GLN A 95 -0.02 -11.76 18.38
C GLN A 95 -0.16 -13.14 17.72
N LEU A 96 -1.18 -13.34 16.87
CA LEU A 96 -1.51 -14.67 16.34
C LEU A 96 -0.76 -15.03 15.05
N THR A 97 -0.22 -14.05 14.32
CA THR A 97 0.46 -14.31 13.04
C THR A 97 1.91 -13.85 13.00
N GLY A 98 2.39 -13.16 14.04
CA GLY A 98 3.68 -12.49 14.02
C GLY A 98 3.74 -11.36 12.99
N TRP A 99 2.58 -10.84 12.56
CA TRP A 99 2.52 -9.76 11.59
C TRP A 99 2.93 -8.45 12.26
N ASP A 100 4.01 -7.86 11.77
CA ASP A 100 4.46 -6.54 12.18
C ASP A 100 3.87 -5.45 11.26
N PRO A 101 3.10 -4.48 11.79
CA PRO A 101 2.57 -3.35 11.02
C PRO A 101 3.64 -2.43 10.43
N GLN A 102 4.86 -2.42 10.97
CA GLN A 102 5.99 -1.60 10.50
C GLN A 102 6.96 -2.36 9.60
N ALA A 103 6.77 -3.67 9.42
CA ALA A 103 7.63 -4.46 8.56
C ALA A 103 7.62 -3.94 7.11
N THR A 104 8.82 -3.93 6.51
CA THR A 104 8.99 -3.54 5.11
C THR A 104 8.25 -4.50 4.18
N THR A 105 7.55 -3.95 3.19
CA THR A 105 6.73 -4.75 2.27
C THR A 105 7.04 -4.38 0.83
N TYR A 106 7.44 -5.37 0.02
CA TYR A 106 7.68 -5.20 -1.42
C TYR A 106 6.55 -5.73 -2.31
N ARG A 107 5.53 -6.38 -1.73
CA ARG A 107 4.43 -7.02 -2.47
C ARG A 107 3.72 -6.07 -3.44
N PRO A 108 3.30 -4.84 -3.05
CA PRO A 108 2.64 -3.92 -3.97
C PRO A 108 3.48 -3.59 -5.21
N VAL A 109 4.78 -3.39 -5.02
CA VAL A 109 5.73 -3.08 -6.09
C VAL A 109 5.92 -4.29 -7.00
N LEU A 110 6.07 -5.49 -6.43
CA LEU A 110 6.18 -6.72 -7.19
C LEU A 110 4.94 -6.96 -8.07
N TYR A 111 3.74 -6.75 -7.51
CA TYR A 111 2.50 -6.87 -8.28
C TYR A 111 2.43 -5.86 -9.41
N LEU A 112 2.85 -4.61 -9.17
CA LEU A 112 2.87 -3.57 -10.19
C LEU A 112 3.77 -3.96 -11.37
N PHE A 113 5.02 -4.33 -11.10
CA PHE A 113 5.95 -4.74 -12.15
C PHE A 113 5.53 -6.05 -12.83
N ALA A 114 4.96 -7.00 -12.10
CA ALA A 114 4.42 -8.22 -12.69
C ALA A 114 3.29 -7.92 -13.68
N VAL A 115 2.34 -7.06 -13.29
CA VAL A 115 1.24 -6.63 -14.17
C VAL A 115 1.77 -5.86 -15.37
N ALA A 116 2.75 -4.97 -15.20
CA ALA A 116 3.39 -4.26 -16.30
C ALA A 116 4.09 -5.22 -17.28
N ALA A 117 4.84 -6.22 -16.77
CA ALA A 117 5.53 -7.21 -17.60
C ALA A 117 4.55 -8.08 -18.38
N LEU A 118 3.50 -8.58 -17.73
CA LEU A 118 2.46 -9.37 -18.39
C LEU A 118 1.71 -8.55 -19.45
N THR A 119 1.44 -7.27 -19.17
CA THR A 119 0.80 -6.35 -20.12
C THR A 119 1.72 -6.11 -21.33
N ALA A 120 3.01 -5.86 -21.12
CA ALA A 120 3.97 -5.67 -22.20
C ALA A 120 4.12 -6.92 -23.08
N ILE A 121 4.15 -8.12 -22.48
CA ILE A 121 4.15 -9.38 -23.22
C ILE A 121 2.85 -9.54 -24.01
N ALA A 122 1.70 -9.27 -23.41
CA ALA A 122 0.40 -9.35 -24.09
C ALA A 122 0.32 -8.40 -25.29
N LEU A 123 0.81 -7.16 -25.15
CA LEU A 123 0.94 -6.23 -26.26
C LEU A 123 1.88 -6.75 -27.34
N SER A 124 3.04 -7.31 -26.95
CA SER A 124 4.03 -7.83 -27.90
C SER A 124 3.51 -9.01 -28.70
N VAL A 125 2.85 -9.96 -28.04
CA VAL A 125 2.24 -11.11 -28.71
C VAL A 125 1.06 -10.65 -29.58
N GLY A 126 0.22 -9.74 -29.08
CA GLY A 126 -0.99 -9.29 -29.77
C GLY A 126 -0.74 -8.41 -31.00
N PHE A 127 0.23 -7.50 -30.93
CA PHE A 127 0.50 -6.55 -32.01
C PHE A 127 1.72 -6.92 -32.87
N LEU A 128 2.75 -7.54 -32.29
CA LEU A 128 4.01 -7.83 -32.99
C LEU A 128 4.18 -9.32 -33.31
N GLY A 129 3.35 -10.20 -32.73
CA GLY A 129 3.44 -11.66 -32.90
C GLY A 129 4.67 -12.31 -32.27
N ALA A 130 5.57 -11.54 -31.66
CA ALA A 130 6.82 -12.00 -31.05
C ALA A 130 7.25 -11.07 -29.92
N ILE A 131 8.12 -11.57 -29.03
CA ILE A 131 8.82 -10.74 -28.05
C ILE A 131 9.99 -10.05 -28.75
N THR A 132 10.02 -8.72 -28.70
CA THR A 132 11.02 -7.89 -29.37
C THR A 132 11.61 -6.87 -28.40
N TRP A 133 12.56 -6.04 -28.87
CA TRP A 133 13.08 -4.94 -28.05
C TRP A 133 11.96 -3.97 -27.60
N GLN A 134 10.89 -3.84 -28.38
CA GLN A 134 9.73 -3.00 -28.06
C GLN A 134 8.98 -3.51 -26.81
N THR A 135 9.05 -4.81 -26.52
CA THR A 135 8.47 -5.38 -25.29
C THR A 135 9.10 -4.76 -24.04
N LEU A 136 10.41 -4.51 -24.06
CA LEU A 136 11.10 -3.84 -22.97
C LEU A 136 10.65 -2.38 -22.85
N GLY A 137 10.49 -1.69 -23.98
CA GLY A 137 9.96 -0.33 -24.02
C GLY A 137 8.55 -0.23 -23.40
N TRP A 138 7.64 -1.14 -23.79
CA TRP A 138 6.30 -1.22 -23.21
C TRP A 138 6.29 -1.63 -21.74
N PHE A 139 7.21 -2.48 -21.31
CA PHE A 139 7.35 -2.81 -19.90
C PHE A 139 7.72 -1.58 -19.07
N ILE A 140 8.70 -0.79 -19.52
CA ILE A 140 9.14 0.41 -18.83
C ILE A 140 8.02 1.46 -18.83
N SER A 141 7.40 1.71 -19.99
CA SER A 141 6.37 2.74 -20.13
C SER A 141 5.11 2.42 -19.33
N VAL A 142 4.63 1.16 -19.37
CA VAL A 142 3.49 0.72 -18.55
C VAL A 142 3.83 0.77 -17.06
N SER A 143 5.06 0.41 -16.67
CA SER A 143 5.51 0.54 -15.27
C SER A 143 5.45 2.00 -14.80
N MET A 144 5.92 2.93 -15.62
CA MET A 144 5.84 4.37 -15.35
C MET A 144 4.39 4.86 -15.23
N ILE A 145 3.49 4.40 -16.10
CA ILE A 145 2.06 4.77 -16.03
C ILE A 145 1.45 4.29 -14.71
N LEU A 146 1.72 3.03 -14.32
CA LEU A 146 1.17 2.47 -13.09
C LEU A 146 1.73 3.19 -11.85
N LEU A 147 3.04 3.46 -11.79
CA LEU A 147 3.65 4.19 -10.68
C LEU A 147 3.18 5.66 -10.64
N GLY A 148 3.11 6.31 -11.79
CA GLY A 148 2.56 7.65 -11.95
C GLY A 148 1.11 7.75 -11.47
N MET A 149 0.27 6.77 -11.81
CA MET A 149 -1.10 6.68 -11.30
C MET A 149 -1.16 6.56 -9.78
N GLN A 150 -0.25 5.78 -9.16
CA GLN A 150 -0.17 5.68 -7.70
C GLN A 150 0.21 7.02 -7.03
N LYS A 151 1.08 7.80 -7.68
CA LYS A 151 1.47 9.15 -7.26
C LYS A 151 0.29 10.14 -7.42
N LEU A 152 -0.49 10.02 -8.50
CA LEU A 152 -1.67 10.86 -8.77
C LEU A 152 -2.86 10.56 -7.84
N ARG A 153 -2.98 9.34 -7.33
CA ARG A 153 -4.07 8.94 -6.42
C ARG A 153 -4.11 9.77 -5.14
N ASP A 154 -2.95 10.16 -4.63
CA ASP A 154 -2.81 11.00 -3.43
C ASP A 154 -1.59 11.91 -3.59
N VAL A 155 -1.79 12.98 -4.35
CA VAL A 155 -0.73 13.94 -4.69
C VAL A 155 -0.15 14.59 -3.44
N GLU A 156 -0.98 14.93 -2.46
CA GLU A 156 -0.53 15.63 -1.25
C GLU A 156 0.36 14.75 -0.36
N SER A 157 -0.03 13.47 -0.21
CA SER A 157 0.81 12.49 0.47
C SER A 157 2.12 12.26 -0.29
N PHE A 158 2.05 12.18 -1.63
CA PHE A 158 3.24 12.07 -2.47
C PHE A 158 4.18 13.27 -2.30
N THR A 159 3.71 14.50 -2.45
CA THR A 159 4.56 15.70 -2.39
C THR A 159 5.23 15.82 -1.03
N THR A 160 4.49 15.59 0.05
CA THR A 160 5.01 15.60 1.43
C THR A 160 6.19 14.64 1.61
N MET A 161 6.10 13.42 1.07
CA MET A 161 7.21 12.47 1.11
C MET A 161 8.32 12.81 0.11
N PHE A 162 7.98 13.28 -1.08
CA PHE A 162 8.93 13.60 -2.15
C PHE A 162 9.89 14.72 -1.74
N LEU A 163 9.37 15.74 -1.04
CA LEU A 163 10.16 16.83 -0.44
C LEU A 163 11.20 16.31 0.57
N ASN A 164 11.00 15.15 1.19
CA ASN A 164 11.94 14.60 2.15
C ASN A 164 13.23 14.07 1.52
N TYR A 165 13.37 13.99 0.19
CA TYR A 165 14.60 13.55 -0.46
C TYR A 165 14.94 14.23 -1.78
N ASP A 166 13.96 14.67 -2.57
CA ASP A 166 14.23 15.27 -3.88
C ASP A 166 14.87 16.66 -3.75
N LEU A 167 16.04 16.84 -4.38
CA LEU A 167 16.83 18.05 -4.26
C LEU A 167 16.18 19.28 -4.91
N LEU A 168 15.44 19.08 -6.01
CA LEU A 168 14.78 20.16 -6.74
C LEU A 168 13.45 20.52 -6.06
N ALA A 169 12.68 19.52 -5.66
CA ALA A 169 11.42 19.72 -4.94
C ALA A 169 11.62 20.51 -3.65
N ARG A 170 12.70 20.24 -2.90
CA ARG A 170 13.06 21.00 -1.69
C ARG A 170 13.31 22.48 -1.95
N LYS A 171 13.79 22.83 -3.14
CA LYS A 171 14.06 24.23 -3.54
C LYS A 171 12.83 24.89 -4.14
N TRP A 172 12.00 24.13 -4.85
CA TRP A 172 10.82 24.64 -5.54
C TRP A 172 9.64 23.67 -5.38
N VAL A 173 8.83 23.89 -4.34
CA VAL A 173 7.69 23.01 -3.99
C VAL A 173 6.71 22.75 -5.14
N PRO A 174 6.35 23.73 -6.01
CA PRO A 174 5.47 23.47 -7.15
C PRO A 174 5.95 22.35 -8.08
N TYR A 175 7.26 22.11 -8.19
CA TYR A 175 7.79 20.96 -8.93
C TYR A 175 7.28 19.62 -8.40
N ALA A 176 7.15 19.47 -7.08
CA ALA A 176 6.64 18.26 -6.47
C ALA A 176 5.20 17.93 -6.93
N TYR A 177 4.37 18.96 -7.13
CA TYR A 177 3.00 18.79 -7.61
C TYR A 177 2.93 18.48 -9.11
N VAL A 178 3.88 19.00 -9.90
CA VAL A 178 3.92 18.79 -11.35
C VAL A 178 4.54 17.43 -11.71
N TYR A 179 5.48 16.93 -10.92
CA TYR A 179 6.23 15.70 -11.17
C TYR A 179 5.35 14.49 -11.54
N PRO A 180 4.30 14.11 -10.76
CA PRO A 180 3.47 12.95 -11.07
C PRO A 180 2.79 13.04 -12.44
N PHE A 181 2.42 14.25 -12.87
CA PHE A 181 1.78 14.48 -14.17
C PHE A 181 2.78 14.34 -15.30
N VAL A 182 3.98 14.89 -15.15
CA VAL A 182 5.01 14.78 -16.19
C VAL A 182 5.46 13.33 -16.35
N GLU A 183 5.65 12.62 -15.25
CA GLU A 183 6.03 11.21 -15.29
C GLU A 183 4.94 10.33 -15.92
N THR A 184 3.68 10.48 -15.48
CA THR A 184 2.56 9.72 -16.05
C THR A 184 2.37 10.05 -17.54
N GLY A 185 2.41 11.35 -17.88
CA GLY A 185 2.30 11.81 -19.25
C GLY A 185 3.44 11.30 -20.13
N ALA A 186 4.68 11.32 -19.64
CA ALA A 186 5.82 10.75 -20.33
C ALA A 186 5.63 9.24 -20.56
N GLY A 187 5.21 8.47 -19.55
CA GLY A 187 4.92 7.04 -19.70
C GLY A 187 3.86 6.75 -20.77
N ILE A 188 2.78 7.53 -20.81
CA ILE A 188 1.73 7.42 -21.85
C ILE A 188 2.31 7.70 -23.24
N LEU A 189 3.03 8.81 -23.39
CA LEU A 189 3.62 9.22 -24.67
C LEU A 189 4.67 8.23 -25.17
N MET A 190 5.50 7.71 -24.27
CA MET A 190 6.51 6.68 -24.57
C MET A 190 5.87 5.36 -24.99
N THR A 191 4.71 4.98 -24.42
CA THR A 191 4.01 3.74 -24.81
C THR A 191 3.58 3.76 -26.28
N GLY A 192 3.09 4.92 -26.75
CA GLY A 192 2.69 5.12 -28.13
C GLY A 192 3.81 5.54 -29.08
N MET A 193 5.02 5.81 -28.57
CA MET A 193 6.09 6.50 -29.31
C MET A 193 5.60 7.83 -29.93
N ILE A 194 4.75 8.56 -29.20
CA ILE A 194 4.13 9.82 -29.63
C ILE A 194 4.87 10.98 -28.97
N LEU A 195 5.16 12.06 -29.72
CA LEU A 195 5.86 13.26 -29.21
C LEU A 195 7.18 12.93 -28.47
N THR A 196 7.92 11.93 -28.95
CA THR A 196 9.15 11.45 -28.31
C THR A 196 10.24 12.52 -28.19
N TRP A 197 10.25 13.51 -29.10
CA TRP A 197 11.14 14.67 -29.06
C TRP A 197 10.90 15.58 -27.85
N LEU A 198 9.70 15.55 -27.26
CA LEU A 198 9.34 16.30 -26.06
C LEU A 198 9.35 15.42 -24.82
N ALA A 199 8.77 14.21 -24.93
CA ALA A 199 8.65 13.28 -23.82
C ALA A 199 10.03 12.76 -23.33
N ALA A 200 10.93 12.41 -24.25
CA ALA A 200 12.22 11.84 -23.87
C ALA A 200 13.14 12.85 -23.16
N PRO A 201 13.31 14.11 -23.62
CA PRO A 201 14.08 15.10 -22.86
C PRO A 201 13.46 15.43 -21.49
N ALA A 202 12.13 15.54 -21.41
CA ALA A 202 11.44 15.81 -20.15
C ALA A 202 11.65 14.67 -19.14
N ALA A 203 11.47 13.42 -19.58
CA ALA A 203 11.72 12.23 -18.75
C ALA A 203 13.19 12.14 -18.33
N LEU A 204 14.13 12.39 -19.24
CA LEU A 204 15.57 12.36 -18.96
C LEU A 204 15.97 13.40 -17.91
N PHE A 205 15.45 14.62 -18.02
CA PHE A 205 15.72 15.69 -17.07
C PHE A 205 15.21 15.34 -15.66
N ILE A 206 13.95 14.93 -15.56
CA ILE A 206 13.31 14.59 -14.30
C ILE A 206 13.93 13.35 -13.67
N ALA A 207 14.13 12.28 -14.45
CA ALA A 207 14.72 11.03 -13.98
C ALA A 207 16.20 11.20 -13.61
N GLY A 208 16.94 12.07 -14.30
CA GLY A 208 18.31 12.42 -13.95
C GLY A 208 18.40 13.08 -12.57
N ILE A 209 17.57 14.10 -12.33
CA ILE A 209 17.49 14.78 -11.03
C ILE A 209 17.02 13.82 -9.93
N GLY A 210 16.01 12.99 -10.23
CA GLY A 210 15.49 11.97 -9.32
C GLY A 210 16.56 10.94 -8.95
N THR A 211 17.32 10.43 -9.93
CA THR A 211 18.43 9.49 -9.72
C THR A 211 19.47 10.07 -8.76
N ILE A 212 19.93 11.30 -9.01
CA ILE A 212 20.92 11.97 -8.16
C ILE A 212 20.37 12.16 -6.74
N SER A 213 19.11 12.57 -6.64
CA SER A 213 18.45 12.82 -5.34
C SER A 213 18.29 11.54 -4.51
N VAL A 214 17.80 10.45 -5.12
CA VAL A 214 17.66 9.15 -4.44
C VAL A 214 19.03 8.58 -4.09
N PHE A 215 20.00 8.66 -5.01
CA PHE A 215 21.36 8.19 -4.77
C PHE A 215 21.97 8.90 -3.55
N LYS A 216 21.86 10.24 -3.50
CA LYS A 216 22.32 11.00 -2.35
C LYS A 216 21.58 10.61 -1.06
N ALA A 217 20.25 10.58 -1.08
CA ALA A 217 19.46 10.33 0.12
C ALA A 217 19.71 8.94 0.73
N VAL A 218 19.91 7.92 -0.11
CA VAL A 218 19.99 6.52 0.30
C VAL A 218 21.44 6.08 0.52
N TYR A 219 22.35 6.38 -0.41
CA TYR A 219 23.71 5.86 -0.37
C TYR A 219 24.68 6.79 0.37
N ILE A 220 24.45 8.10 0.34
CA ILE A 220 25.31 9.09 1.02
C ILE A 220 24.74 9.42 2.39
N ASP A 221 23.50 9.89 2.43
CA ASP A 221 22.85 10.38 3.66
C ASP A 221 22.28 9.22 4.51
N LYS A 222 22.33 7.97 4.01
CA LYS A 222 21.86 6.73 4.68
C LYS A 222 20.47 6.85 5.33
N ARG A 223 19.55 7.57 4.68
CA ARG A 223 18.20 7.80 5.21
C ARG A 223 17.30 6.61 4.93
N GLU A 224 16.66 6.06 5.96
CA GLU A 224 15.59 5.08 5.82
C GLU A 224 14.29 5.80 5.49
N LEU A 225 13.99 5.93 4.20
CA LEU A 225 12.80 6.62 3.71
C LEU A 225 11.82 5.64 3.06
N LYS A 226 10.52 5.90 3.28
CA LYS A 226 9.43 5.19 2.62
C LYS A 226 9.32 5.66 1.16
N CYS A 227 9.02 4.72 0.26
CA CYS A 227 8.91 4.97 -1.17
C CYS A 227 7.66 5.80 -1.46
N ALA A 228 7.84 6.98 -2.08
CA ALA A 228 6.73 7.81 -2.49
C ALA A 228 6.00 7.24 -3.74
N CYS A 229 6.63 6.33 -4.48
CA CYS A 229 6.14 5.86 -5.78
C CYS A 229 4.87 5.00 -5.72
N VAL A 230 4.42 4.61 -4.53
CA VAL A 230 3.19 3.84 -4.32
C VAL A 230 2.10 4.62 -3.57
N GLY A 231 2.31 5.94 -3.35
CA GLY A 231 1.44 6.79 -2.54
C GLY A 231 1.61 6.52 -1.04
N GLY A 232 1.57 7.56 -0.20
CA GLY A 232 2.22 7.59 1.12
C GLY A 232 1.69 6.76 2.26
N ASN A 233 0.99 5.68 1.95
CA ASN A 233 0.56 4.68 2.90
C ASN A 233 1.21 3.32 2.65
N SER A 234 2.51 3.28 2.36
CA SER A 234 3.25 2.03 2.15
C SER A 234 4.51 1.95 3.02
N ASN A 235 4.87 0.73 3.42
CA ASN A 235 6.17 0.42 4.04
C ASN A 235 7.18 -0.10 3.01
N VAL A 236 7.06 0.31 1.74
CA VAL A 236 8.04 -0.02 0.71
C VAL A 236 9.26 0.87 0.95
N PRO A 237 10.48 0.33 1.07
CA PRO A 237 11.68 1.16 1.18
C PRO A 237 11.98 1.84 -0.17
N LEU A 238 12.29 3.13 -0.12
CA LEU A 238 12.49 4.00 -1.29
C LEU A 238 13.64 3.54 -2.19
N GLY A 239 14.74 3.09 -1.58
CA GLY A 239 16.06 3.11 -2.20
C GLY A 239 16.18 2.31 -3.50
N PHE A 240 16.02 0.99 -3.43
CA PHE A 240 16.25 0.14 -4.59
C PHE A 240 15.19 0.34 -5.69
N VAL A 241 13.92 0.48 -5.29
CA VAL A 241 12.79 0.57 -6.24
C VAL A 241 12.82 1.86 -7.02
N SER A 242 12.93 3.01 -6.34
CA SER A 242 12.91 4.32 -6.99
C SER A 242 14.18 4.59 -7.79
N LEU A 243 15.35 4.07 -7.36
CA LEU A 243 16.57 4.16 -8.15
C LEU A 243 16.44 3.37 -9.46
N THR A 244 15.93 2.13 -9.39
CA THR A 244 15.74 1.29 -10.57
C THR A 244 14.75 1.91 -11.55
N GLU A 245 13.64 2.47 -11.04
CA GLU A 245 12.66 3.23 -11.82
C GLU A 245 13.30 4.40 -12.58
N ASN A 246 14.02 5.28 -11.88
CA ASN A 246 14.67 6.43 -12.53
C ASN A 246 15.72 6.00 -13.57
N LEU A 247 16.49 4.94 -13.30
CA LEU A 247 17.45 4.42 -14.26
C LEU A 247 16.79 3.81 -15.50
N MET A 248 15.65 3.11 -15.35
CA MET A 248 14.87 2.60 -16.48
C MET A 248 14.33 3.76 -17.34
N MET A 249 13.83 4.82 -16.70
CA MET A 249 13.38 6.03 -17.40
C MET A 249 14.51 6.69 -18.20
N VAL A 250 15.68 6.87 -17.58
CA VAL A 250 16.87 7.42 -18.26
C VAL A 250 17.28 6.53 -19.43
N GLY A 251 17.38 5.22 -19.22
CA GLY A 251 17.78 4.26 -20.25
C GLY A 251 16.85 4.27 -21.46
N MET A 252 15.53 4.26 -21.22
CA MET A 252 14.54 4.31 -22.29
C MET A 252 14.53 5.68 -22.99
N ALA A 253 14.64 6.79 -22.27
CA ALA A 253 14.72 8.11 -22.87
C ALA A 253 15.96 8.25 -23.79
N VAL A 254 17.12 7.74 -23.36
CA VAL A 254 18.33 7.71 -24.19
C VAL A 254 18.14 6.83 -25.42
N ALA A 255 17.56 5.64 -25.28
CA ALA A 255 17.29 4.75 -26.40
C ALA A 255 16.34 5.39 -27.43
N MET A 256 15.28 6.06 -26.96
CA MET A 256 14.35 6.77 -27.83
C MET A 256 15.02 7.93 -28.56
N LEU A 257 15.84 8.73 -27.87
CA LEU A 257 16.59 9.82 -28.52
C LEU A 257 17.59 9.30 -29.54
N TRP A 258 18.27 8.18 -29.24
CA TRP A 258 19.23 7.57 -30.17
C TRP A 258 18.56 7.03 -31.42
N LEU A 259 17.35 6.47 -31.31
CA LEU A 259 16.57 5.98 -32.45
C LEU A 259 15.96 7.11 -33.32
N MET A 260 15.97 8.36 -32.84
CA MET A 260 15.48 9.52 -33.59
C MET A 260 16.55 10.21 -34.44
N VAL A 261 17.82 9.88 -34.21
CA VAL A 261 18.99 10.37 -34.97
C VAL A 261 19.29 9.41 -36.10
#